data_AF-A0A2A5MA06-F1
#
_entry.id   AF-A0A2A5MA06-F1
#
_cell.length_a   1.000
_cell.length_b   1.000
_cell.length_c   1.000
_cell.angle_alpha   90.00
_cell.angle_beta   90.00
_cell.angle_gamma   90.00
#
_symmetry.space_group_name_H-M   'P 1'
#
loop_
_entity.id
_entity.type
_entity.pdbx_description
1 polymer ?
#
loop_
_entity_poly.entity_id
_entity_poly.type
_entity_poly.pdbx_seq_one_letter_code
_entity_poly.pdbx_strand_id
1 'polypeptide(L)'
;AKNFLNPLNFNTISASKPALSYDYINNFEQLKQEIQTNTKPIMLDFTASWCENCKLLDELTFSDERIIQKMQNYKLIKVDVSENNNEQIKTMKEFNVFG
;
A
#
# COMPACT_ATOMS: atom_id res chain seq x y z
N ALA A 1 -52.62 -7.82 0.25
CA ALA A 1 -51.56 -7.82 1.28
C ALA A 1 -50.33 -7.14 0.67
N LYS A 2 -50.16 -5.85 0.95
CA LYS A 2 -49.11 -5.31 1.83
C LYS A 2 -47.69 -5.59 1.28
N ASN A 3 -47.25 -4.68 0.41
CA ASN A 3 -45.85 -4.36 0.13
C ASN A 3 -45.14 -4.11 1.45
N PHE A 4 -44.52 -5.14 2.01
CA PHE A 4 -43.71 -5.07 3.20
C PHE A 4 -42.30 -5.44 2.80
N LEU A 5 -41.37 -4.57 3.18
CA LEU A 5 -39.92 -4.73 3.11
C LEU A 5 -39.27 -4.32 1.78
N ASN A 6 -39.35 -3.02 1.49
CA ASN A 6 -38.18 -2.30 1.01
C ASN A 6 -37.69 -1.38 2.15
N PRO A 7 -36.99 -1.89 3.18
CA PRO A 7 -36.29 -1.02 4.09
C PRO A 7 -34.90 -0.78 3.48
N LEU A 8 -34.51 0.48 3.40
CA LEU A 8 -33.18 0.94 2.98
C LEU A 8 -33.04 1.17 1.46
N ASN A 9 -33.69 2.24 0.99
CA ASN A 9 -33.10 3.05 -0.07
C ASN A 9 -31.87 3.77 0.53
N PHE A 10 -30.78 3.03 0.70
CA PHE A 10 -29.47 3.59 1.05
C PHE A 10 -28.96 4.32 -0.19
N ASN A 11 -29.39 5.56 -0.36
CA ASN A 11 -28.52 6.58 -0.95
C ASN A 11 -27.39 6.85 0.04
N THR A 12 -26.58 5.83 0.32
CA THR A 12 -25.22 6.07 0.81
C THR A 12 -24.52 6.72 -0.36
N ILE A 13 -24.39 8.05 -0.30
CA ILE A 13 -23.16 8.66 -0.79
C ILE A 13 -22.08 7.95 0.02
N SER A 14 -21.57 6.85 -0.53
CA SER A 14 -20.49 6.08 0.08
C SER A 14 -19.29 7.01 -0.03
N ALA A 15 -19.12 7.87 0.97
CA ALA A 15 -17.93 8.68 1.10
C ALA A 15 -16.80 7.67 1.20
N SER A 16 -16.07 7.48 0.10
CA SER A 16 -14.94 6.56 0.05
C SER A 16 -13.97 7.03 1.14
N LYS A 17 -13.77 6.20 2.16
CA LYS A 17 -12.77 6.47 3.18
C LYS A 17 -11.45 6.75 2.45
N PRO A 18 -10.78 7.88 2.71
CA PRO A 18 -9.55 8.20 2.02
C PRO A 18 -8.56 7.06 2.24
N ALA A 19 -7.91 6.61 1.16
CA ALA A 19 -6.97 5.49 1.18
C ALA A 19 -5.63 5.95 0.61
N LEU A 20 -4.56 5.31 1.06
CA LEU A 20 -3.23 5.50 0.50
C LEU A 20 -3.17 4.92 -0.91
N SER A 21 -2.57 5.67 -1.84
CA SER A 21 -2.29 5.20 -3.21
C SER A 21 -0.84 4.78 -3.30
N TYR A 22 -0.61 3.50 -3.59
CA TYR A 22 0.73 2.92 -3.74
C TYR A 22 1.01 2.59 -5.20
N ASP A 23 2.24 2.85 -5.63
CA ASP A 23 2.78 2.26 -6.85
C ASP A 23 3.48 0.94 -6.50
N TYR A 24 3.23 -0.11 -7.27
CA TYR A 24 3.90 -1.39 -7.09
C TYR A 24 5.08 -1.48 -8.05
N ILE A 25 6.29 -1.58 -7.50
CA ILE A 25 7.52 -1.69 -8.28
C ILE A 25 8.34 -2.85 -7.74
N ASN A 26 8.40 -3.94 -8.50
CA ASN A 26 9.10 -5.18 -8.13
C ASN A 26 10.39 -5.40 -8.94
N ASN A 27 10.85 -4.37 -9.67
CA ASN A 27 12.08 -4.38 -10.46
C ASN A 27 13.08 -3.39 -9.86
N PHE A 28 14.32 -3.84 -9.62
CA PHE A 28 15.31 -3.02 -8.92
C PHE A 28 15.69 -1.76 -9.70
N GLU A 29 15.89 -1.87 -11.02
CA GLU A 29 16.33 -0.74 -11.84
C GLU A 29 15.23 0.33 -11.93
N GLN A 30 13.97 -0.09 -12.08
CA GLN A 30 12.83 0.83 -12.04
C GLN A 30 12.71 1.51 -10.68
N LEU A 31 12.88 0.77 -9.58
CA LEU A 31 12.82 1.32 -8.23
C LEU A 31 13.92 2.35 -8.00
N LYS A 32 15.14 2.04 -8.42
CA LYS A 32 16.29 2.94 -8.36
C LYS A 32 16.08 4.21 -9.17
N GLN A 33 15.53 4.09 -10.38
CA GLN A 33 15.21 5.24 -11.22
C GLN A 33 14.18 6.16 -10.55
N GLU A 34 13.12 5.59 -9.96
CA GLU A 34 12.10 6.37 -9.25
C GLU A 34 12.73 7.11 -8.06
N ILE A 35 13.58 6.45 -7.27
CA ILE A 35 14.31 7.07 -6.15
C ILE A 35 15.19 8.24 -6.59
N GLN A 36 15.86 8.11 -7.74
CA GLN A 36 16.77 9.14 -8.23
C GLN A 36 16.07 10.36 -8.85
N THR A 37 14.86 10.18 -9.36
CA THR A 37 14.17 11.21 -10.16
C THR A 37 13.00 11.87 -9.43
N ASN A 38 12.46 11.24 -8.38
CA ASN A 38 11.35 11.81 -7.63
C ASN A 38 11.80 12.98 -6.75
N THR A 39 10.99 14.04 -6.73
CA THR A 39 11.24 15.26 -5.95
C THR A 39 10.65 15.20 -4.55
N LYS A 40 9.70 14.28 -4.31
CA LYS A 40 9.11 14.03 -2.99
C LYS A 40 9.91 12.96 -2.25
N PRO A 41 9.95 13.00 -0.90
CA PRO A 41 10.48 11.87 -0.14
C PRO A 41 9.67 10.60 -0.45
N ILE A 42 10.37 9.48 -0.60
CA ILE A 42 9.76 8.19 -0.92
C ILE A 42 9.65 7.35 0.35
N MET A 43 8.48 6.76 0.58
CA MET A 43 8.29 5.67 1.52
C MET A 43 8.24 4.36 0.75
N LEU A 44 9.23 3.51 1.01
CA LEU A 44 9.27 2.13 0.51
C LEU A 44 8.63 1.21 1.55
N ASP A 45 7.61 0.48 1.15
CA ASP A 45 6.94 -0.53 1.96
C ASP A 45 7.17 -1.91 1.35
N PHE A 46 8.03 -2.71 1.99
CA PHE A 46 8.30 -4.08 1.60
C PHE A 46 7.21 -4.99 2.17
N THR A 47 6.48 -5.67 1.30
CA THR A 47 5.36 -6.51 1.69
C THR A 47 5.47 -7.92 1.12
N ALA A 48 4.73 -8.85 1.72
CA ALA A 48 4.52 -10.17 1.18
C ALA A 48 3.14 -10.71 1.59
N SER A 49 2.55 -11.53 0.74
CA SER A 49 1.28 -12.24 1.00
C SER A 49 1.30 -13.08 2.28
N TRP A 50 2.48 -13.60 2.63
CA TRP A 50 2.73 -14.38 3.84
C TRP A 50 3.14 -13.53 5.06
N CYS A 51 3.27 -12.21 4.93
CA CYS A 51 3.64 -11.31 6.02
C CYS A 51 2.40 -10.85 6.80
N GLU A 52 2.09 -11.50 7.92
CA GLU A 52 0.92 -11.15 8.73
C GLU A 52 1.03 -9.75 9.35
N ASN A 53 2.22 -9.35 9.79
CA ASN A 53 2.45 -8.00 10.32
C ASN A 53 2.24 -6.90 9.27
N CYS A 54 2.52 -7.19 7.99
CA CYS A 54 2.29 -6.25 6.90
C CYS A 54 0.79 -6.00 6.71
N LYS A 55 -0.04 -7.05 6.82
CA LYS A 55 -1.50 -6.92 6.80
C LYS A 55 -2.02 -6.11 7.98
N LEU A 56 -1.48 -6.34 9.17
CA LEU A 56 -1.82 -5.54 10.36
C LEU A 56 -1.42 -4.07 10.21
N LEU A 57 -0.29 -3.76 9.57
CA LEU A 57 0.09 -2.39 9.23
C LEU A 57 -0.94 -1.75 8.29
N ASP A 58 -1.34 -2.46 7.23
CA ASP A 58 -2.37 -1.99 6.28
C ASP A 58 -3.70 -1.69 7.01
N GLU A 59 -4.15 -2.63 7.86
CA GLU A 59 -5.45 -2.55 8.54
C GLU A 59 -5.48 -1.52 9.67
N LEU A 60 -4.43 -1.44 10.49
CA LEU A 60 -4.45 -0.66 11.73
C LEU A 60 -3.71 0.67 11.63
N THR A 61 -2.67 0.76 10.79
CA THR A 61 -1.81 1.94 10.71
C THR A 61 -2.09 2.75 9.46
N PHE A 62 -2.04 2.12 8.28
CA PHE A 62 -2.18 2.82 7.01
C PHE A 62 -3.64 3.16 6.66
N SER A 63 -4.61 2.56 7.36
CA SER A 63 -6.02 2.95 7.29
C SER A 63 -6.41 4.10 8.25
N ASP A 64 -5.49 4.54 9.12
CA ASP A 64 -5.71 5.65 10.06
C ASP A 64 -5.64 6.99 9.31
N GLU A 65 -6.68 7.82 9.43
CA GLU A 65 -6.77 9.10 8.73
C GLU A 65 -5.61 10.05 9.04
N ARG A 66 -5.06 9.99 10.25
CA ARG A 66 -3.91 10.81 10.68
C ARG A 66 -2.65 10.42 9.91
N ILE A 67 -2.50 9.14 9.60
CA ILE A 67 -1.39 8.61 8.78
C ILE A 67 -1.64 8.94 7.32
N ILE A 68 -2.86 8.69 6.82
CA ILE A 68 -3.24 9.02 5.44
C ILE A 68 -2.92 10.46 5.09
N GLN A 69 -3.28 11.40 5.96
CA GLN A 69 -2.99 12.83 5.77
C GLN A 69 -1.49 13.13 5.72
N LYS A 70 -0.68 12.50 6.58
CA LYS A 70 0.79 12.70 6.59
C LYS A 70 1.43 12.14 5.33
N MET A 71 0.98 10.98 4.88
CA MET A 71 1.52 10.27 3.72
C MET A 71 1.25 10.96 2.38
N GLN A 72 0.31 11.91 2.31
CA GLN A 72 0.10 12.75 1.11
C GLN A 72 1.37 13.50 0.66
N ASN A 73 2.30 13.73 1.58
CA ASN A 73 3.57 14.42 1.30
C ASN A 73 4.66 13.50 0.75
N TYR A 74 4.38 12.20 0.65
CA TYR A 74 5.33 11.18 0.22
C TYR A 74 4.91 10.57 -1.11
N LYS A 75 5.89 10.05 -1.84
CA LYS A 75 5.64 9.03 -2.87
C LYS A 75 5.61 7.68 -2.15
N LEU A 76 4.53 6.93 -2.29
CA LEU A 76 4.39 5.62 -1.66
C LEU A 76 4.63 4.53 -2.69
N ILE A 77 5.58 3.65 -2.41
CA ILE A 77 5.92 2.53 -3.29
C ILE A 77 5.87 1.25 -2.45
N LYS A 78 5.12 0.26 -2.94
CA LYS A 78 5.08 -1.08 -2.36
C LYS A 78 5.98 -2.00 -3.19
N VAL A 79 6.89 -2.70 -2.53
CA VAL A 79 7.74 -3.72 -3.13
C VAL A 79 7.24 -5.07 -2.65
N ASP A 80 6.58 -5.82 -3.52
CA ASP A 80 6.06 -7.14 -3.20
C ASP A 80 7.16 -8.19 -3.43
N VAL A 81 7.53 -8.87 -2.34
CA VAL A 81 8.55 -9.92 -2.31
C VAL A 81 7.94 -11.30 -2.06
N SER A 82 6.63 -11.47 -2.30
CA SER A 82 5.89 -12.71 -2.06
C SER A 82 6.50 -13.93 -2.76
N GLU A 83 6.94 -13.76 -4.00
CA GLU A 83 7.48 -14.87 -4.80
C GLU A 83 8.89 -15.28 -4.37
N ASN A 84 9.59 -14.40 -3.63
CA ASN A 84 10.97 -14.56 -3.22
C ASN A 84 11.91 -15.00 -4.37
N ASN A 85 11.70 -14.43 -5.55
CA ASN A 85 12.50 -14.75 -6.74
C ASN A 85 13.87 -14.03 -6.69
N ASN A 86 14.79 -14.38 -7.60
CA ASN A 86 16.16 -13.84 -7.59
C ASN A 86 16.22 -12.30 -7.67
N GLU A 87 15.30 -11.67 -8.40
CA GLU A 87 15.25 -10.21 -8.55
C GLU A 87 14.75 -9.54 -7.25
N GLN A 88 13.74 -10.13 -6.60
CA GLN A 88 13.24 -9.67 -5.30
C GLN A 88 14.30 -9.87 -4.20
N ILE A 89 14.98 -11.01 -4.15
CA ILE A 89 16.09 -11.26 -3.22
C ILE A 89 17.21 -10.25 -3.41
N LYS A 90 17.57 -9.95 -4.67
CA LYS A 90 18.57 -8.93 -4.99
C LYS A 90 18.11 -7.57 -4.47
N THR A 91 16.89 -7.17 -4.77
CA THR A 91 16.32 -5.89 -4.31
C THR A 91 16.37 -5.79 -2.78
N MET A 92 15.90 -6.81 -2.06
CA MET A 92 15.94 -6.83 -0.59
C MET A 92 17.36 -6.66 -0.05
N LYS A 93 18.35 -7.34 -0.65
CA LYS A 93 19.76 -7.22 -0.24
C LYS A 93 20.31 -5.81 -0.44
N GLU A 94 20.03 -5.18 -1.57
CA GLU A 94 20.48 -3.80 -1.86
C GLU A 94 19.94 -2.80 -0.83
N PHE A 95 18.72 -3.03 -0.33
CA PHE A 95 18.09 -2.21 0.72
C PHE A 95 18.31 -2.74 2.14
N ASN A 96 19.09 -3.80 2.34
CA ASN A 96 19.31 -4.47 3.63
C ASN A 96 18.01 -4.87 4.37
N VAL A 97 17.00 -5.30 3.61
CA VAL A 97 15.75 -5.84 4.13
C VAL A 97 15.89 -7.34 4.34
N PHE A 98 15.52 -7.82 5.52
CA PHE A 98 15.60 -9.23 5.91
C PHE A 98 14.21 -9.75 6.29
N GLY A 99 13.95 -11.02 6.01
CA GLY A 99 12.71 -11.73 6.29
C GLY A 99 12.91 -13.23 6.19
#